data_AF-A0A059T9T5-F1
#
_entry.id   AF-A0A059T9T5-F1
#
_cell.length_a   1.000
_cell.length_b   1.000
_cell.length_c   1.000
_cell.angle_alpha   90.00
_cell.angle_beta   90.00
_cell.angle_gamma   90.00
#
_symmetry.space_group_name_H-M   'P 1'
#
loop_
_entity.id
_entity.type
_entity.pdbx_description
1 polymer ?
#
loop_
_entity_poly.entity_id
_entity_poly.type
_entity_poly.pdbx_seq_one_letter_code
_entity_poly.pdbx_strand_id
1 'polypeptide(L)'
;NQTEPSQTNNRLYQERQRLQDLKSKFQDLKNRSEGYIQQYYDEEKNSGSNSNWYATYLKELNDEFEQAYNELSGDGVKKLAASLMEERVALRDEIDQIKKISEELKNKLRAKEEELKNKKEERELEHAAYAADAKKHEEYVKSMSLVLMDKEEERHKLEQSLDTAKAELVKKEQELQLVKGNLDQKEKELENEELAKESAISDLTEQITAKKAEVEKLTQDLAAKSAEIQEKEAEKDRQQHMYEAFMSQYKEKVEKQEQELAKLKQLETINNNLLGNAKDMIAKLSAENEQLASDKAKLEEQNKISEASRKGLRRDLDASREAKKQVEKDLANLTAELDKVKEDKQISDASRKGLRRDLDASREAKKQVEKALEEANSKLAALEKLNKELEESKKLTEKEKAELQA
;
A
#
# COMPACT_ATOMS: atom_id res chain seq x y z
N ASN A 1 -86.30 -127.75 62.19
CA ASN A 1 -87.39 -128.51 62.84
C ASN A 1 -88.69 -128.27 62.08
N GLN A 2 -89.00 -129.09 61.07
CA GLN A 2 -90.20 -128.92 60.22
C GLN A 2 -90.96 -130.26 60.09
N THR A 3 -91.17 -130.97 61.19
CA THR A 3 -91.85 -132.27 61.21
C THR A 3 -93.07 -132.34 62.12
N GLU A 4 -93.35 -131.32 62.94
CA GLU A 4 -94.47 -131.35 63.90
C GLU A 4 -95.86 -131.05 63.32
N PRO A 5 -96.08 -130.05 62.43
CA PRO A 5 -97.43 -129.70 61.97
C PRO A 5 -98.12 -130.83 61.20
N SER A 6 -97.32 -131.63 60.47
CA SER A 6 -97.77 -132.83 59.75
C SER A 6 -98.30 -133.89 60.71
N GLN A 7 -97.60 -134.11 61.83
CA GLN A 7 -97.99 -135.11 62.81
C GLN A 7 -99.21 -134.66 63.62
N THR A 8 -99.28 -133.38 64.01
CA THR A 8 -100.44 -132.83 64.74
C THR A 8 -101.70 -132.84 63.87
N ASN A 9 -101.60 -132.42 62.60
CA ASN A 9 -102.74 -132.48 61.67
C ASN A 9 -103.19 -133.93 61.43
N ASN A 10 -102.26 -134.87 61.35
CA ASN A 10 -102.58 -136.28 61.23
C ASN A 10 -103.26 -136.83 62.51
N ARG A 11 -102.79 -136.44 63.70
CA ARG A 11 -103.44 -136.79 64.98
C ARG A 11 -104.84 -136.19 65.12
N LEU A 12 -105.04 -134.93 64.74
CA LEU A 12 -106.35 -134.29 64.69
C LEU A 12 -107.31 -134.99 63.72
N TYR A 13 -106.79 -135.35 62.55
CA TYR A 13 -107.56 -136.09 61.55
C TYR A 13 -108.00 -137.46 62.10
N GLN A 14 -107.07 -138.20 62.73
CA GLN A 14 -107.35 -139.49 63.36
C GLN A 14 -108.36 -139.36 64.50
N GLU A 15 -108.23 -138.36 65.37
CA GLU A 15 -109.17 -138.14 66.48
C GLU A 15 -110.56 -137.74 65.95
N ARG A 16 -110.64 -136.96 64.87
CA ARG A 16 -111.91 -136.63 64.21
C ARG A 16 -112.61 -137.88 63.67
N GLN A 17 -111.86 -138.80 63.06
CA GLN A 17 -112.40 -140.09 62.60
C GLN A 17 -112.89 -140.92 63.79
N ARG A 18 -112.10 -141.00 64.86
CA ARG A 18 -112.47 -141.71 66.10
C ARG A 18 -113.76 -141.15 66.73
N LEU A 19 -113.91 -139.83 66.80
CA LEU A 19 -115.13 -139.20 67.31
C LEU A 19 -116.35 -139.44 66.41
N GLN A 20 -116.15 -139.52 65.09
CA GLN A 20 -117.23 -139.88 64.16
C GLN A 20 -117.66 -141.34 64.35
N ASP A 21 -116.72 -142.28 64.50
CA ASP A 21 -117.01 -143.68 64.81
C ASP A 21 -117.77 -143.82 66.13
N LEU A 22 -117.29 -143.15 67.17
CA LEU A 22 -117.93 -143.17 68.49
C LEU A 22 -119.35 -142.58 68.45
N LYS A 23 -119.56 -141.50 67.68
CA LYS A 23 -120.90 -140.95 67.44
C LYS A 23 -121.83 -141.98 66.80
N SER A 24 -121.35 -142.71 65.80
CA SER A 24 -122.13 -143.78 65.15
C SER A 24 -122.49 -144.88 66.16
N LYS A 25 -121.52 -145.35 66.96
CA LYS A 25 -121.76 -146.35 68.03
C LYS A 25 -122.82 -145.90 69.04
N PHE A 26 -122.74 -144.64 69.51
CA PHE A 26 -123.75 -144.07 70.41
C PHE A 26 -125.14 -144.02 69.77
N GLN A 27 -125.20 -143.72 68.47
CA GLN A 27 -126.46 -143.65 67.74
C GLN A 27 -127.07 -145.05 67.56
N ASP A 28 -126.25 -146.06 67.29
CA ASP A 28 -126.67 -147.46 67.24
C ASP A 28 -127.14 -147.97 68.60
N LEU A 29 -126.39 -147.67 69.67
CA LEU A 29 -126.78 -147.95 71.06
C LEU A 29 -128.14 -147.33 71.41
N LYS A 30 -128.32 -146.06 71.06
CA LYS A 30 -129.59 -145.35 71.25
C LYS A 30 -130.72 -146.06 70.49
N ASN A 31 -130.54 -146.33 69.20
CA ASN A 31 -131.57 -146.98 68.39
C ASN A 31 -131.93 -148.37 68.91
N ARG A 32 -130.93 -149.16 69.35
CA ARG A 32 -131.15 -150.46 70.01
C ARG A 32 -131.97 -150.28 71.28
N SER A 33 -131.58 -149.34 72.16
CA SER A 33 -132.32 -149.08 73.40
C SER A 33 -133.77 -148.64 73.17
N GLU A 34 -134.04 -147.78 72.17
CA GLU A 34 -135.38 -147.31 71.82
C GLU A 34 -136.23 -148.43 71.21
N GLY A 35 -135.67 -149.25 70.31
CA GLY A 35 -136.38 -150.37 69.71
C GLY A 35 -136.83 -151.42 70.73
N TYR A 36 -136.02 -151.66 71.76
CA TYR A 36 -136.38 -152.62 72.81
C TYR A 36 -137.35 -152.09 73.85
N ILE A 37 -137.31 -150.80 74.19
CA ILE A 37 -138.37 -150.18 74.99
C ILE A 37 -139.73 -150.43 74.30
N GLN A 38 -139.76 -150.31 72.97
CA GLN A 38 -140.96 -150.58 72.18
C GLN A 38 -141.40 -152.06 72.23
N GLN A 39 -140.47 -153.02 72.08
CA GLN A 39 -140.80 -154.46 72.21
C GLN A 39 -141.27 -154.84 73.62
N TYR A 40 -140.69 -154.26 74.67
CA TYR A 40 -141.11 -154.52 76.05
C TYR A 40 -142.56 -154.08 76.29
N TYR A 41 -142.96 -152.92 75.78
CA TYR A 41 -144.36 -152.48 75.82
C TYR A 41 -145.31 -153.39 75.02
N ASP A 42 -144.83 -154.03 73.95
CA ASP A 42 -145.63 -154.91 73.10
C ASP A 42 -145.80 -156.34 73.70
N GLU A 43 -144.80 -156.87 74.42
CA GLU A 43 -144.78 -158.25 74.95
C GLU A 43 -145.41 -158.43 76.35
N GLU A 44 -145.70 -157.36 77.09
CA GLU A 44 -146.41 -157.43 78.39
C GLU A 44 -147.83 -158.03 78.29
N LYS A 45 -148.33 -158.24 77.05
CA LYS A 45 -149.62 -158.90 76.76
C LYS A 45 -149.58 -160.43 76.70
N ASN A 46 -148.44 -161.12 76.76
CA ASN A 46 -148.39 -162.59 76.67
C ASN A 46 -147.33 -163.25 77.58
N SER A 47 -147.79 -163.67 78.76
CA SER A 47 -147.25 -164.72 79.66
C SER A 47 -145.72 -164.92 79.78
N GLY A 48 -145.15 -164.48 80.91
CA GLY A 48 -144.62 -165.40 81.93
C GLY A 48 -143.17 -165.91 81.88
N SER A 49 -142.35 -165.64 80.85
CA SER A 49 -141.00 -166.26 80.78
C SER A 49 -139.87 -165.41 80.15
N ASN A 50 -139.82 -164.08 80.39
CA ASN A 50 -138.82 -163.19 79.75
C ASN A 50 -137.86 -162.41 80.69
N SER A 51 -137.86 -162.65 82.01
CA SER A 51 -137.10 -161.82 82.97
C SER A 51 -135.56 -161.97 82.93
N ASN A 52 -135.01 -163.13 82.56
CA ASN A 52 -133.56 -163.38 82.63
C ASN A 52 -132.79 -162.85 81.41
N TRP A 53 -133.44 -162.83 80.24
CA TRP A 53 -132.88 -162.29 79.01
C TRP A 53 -132.71 -160.75 79.11
N TYR A 54 -133.70 -160.08 79.71
CA TYR A 54 -133.70 -158.63 79.91
C TYR A 54 -132.54 -158.12 80.78
N ALA A 55 -132.24 -158.81 81.89
CA ALA A 55 -131.14 -158.43 82.77
C ALA A 55 -129.77 -158.56 82.09
N THR A 56 -129.58 -159.61 81.28
CA THR A 56 -128.35 -159.80 80.49
C THR A 56 -128.20 -158.68 79.45
N TYR A 57 -129.27 -158.33 78.75
CA TYR A 57 -129.26 -157.29 77.72
C TYR A 57 -128.96 -155.89 78.29
N LEU A 58 -129.58 -155.50 79.41
CA LEU A 58 -129.28 -154.21 80.05
C LEU A 58 -127.84 -154.11 80.52
N LYS A 59 -127.26 -155.24 80.96
CA LYS A 59 -125.85 -155.29 81.38
C LYS A 59 -124.93 -155.07 80.18
N GLU A 60 -125.19 -155.76 79.06
CA GLU A 60 -124.44 -155.54 77.82
C GLU A 60 -124.53 -154.10 77.34
N LEU A 61 -125.73 -153.49 77.39
CA LEU A 61 -125.92 -152.09 77.02
C LEU A 61 -125.13 -151.14 77.93
N ASN A 62 -125.12 -151.38 79.24
CA ASN A 62 -124.36 -150.59 80.20
C ASN A 62 -122.85 -150.74 80.01
N ASP A 63 -122.37 -151.96 79.75
CA ASP A 63 -120.96 -152.24 79.48
C ASP A 63 -120.51 -151.52 78.18
N GLU A 64 -121.34 -151.55 77.12
CA GLU A 64 -121.10 -150.81 75.87
C GLU A 64 -121.11 -149.29 76.08
N PHE A 65 -122.02 -148.75 76.92
CA PHE A 65 -122.05 -147.32 77.27
C PHE A 65 -120.82 -146.87 78.06
N GLU A 66 -120.38 -147.68 79.03
CA GLU A 66 -119.21 -147.38 79.85
C GLU A 66 -117.93 -147.41 79.00
N GLN A 67 -117.82 -148.37 78.08
CA GLN A 67 -116.74 -148.40 77.10
C GLN A 67 -116.73 -147.14 76.23
N ALA A 68 -117.90 -146.74 75.70
CA ALA A 68 -118.02 -145.54 74.88
C ALA A 68 -117.69 -144.24 75.65
N TYR A 69 -118.08 -144.17 76.93
CA TYR A 69 -117.74 -143.05 77.81
C TYR A 69 -116.23 -142.98 78.11
N ASN A 70 -115.60 -144.12 78.36
CA ASN A 70 -114.16 -144.21 78.60
C ASN A 70 -113.36 -143.86 77.33
N GLU A 71 -113.86 -144.19 76.14
CA GLU A 71 -113.26 -143.74 74.88
C GLU A 71 -113.36 -142.21 74.70
N LEU A 72 -114.48 -141.59 75.09
CA LEU A 72 -114.72 -140.15 74.96
C LEU A 72 -113.96 -139.31 76.01
N SER A 73 -113.91 -139.78 77.25
CA SER A 73 -113.40 -139.04 78.40
C SER A 73 -112.03 -139.51 78.89
N GLY A 74 -111.47 -140.52 78.23
CA GLY A 74 -110.21 -141.16 78.59
C GLY A 74 -108.99 -140.24 78.51
N ASP A 75 -107.92 -140.71 79.16
CA ASP A 75 -106.66 -139.99 79.34
C ASP A 75 -105.99 -139.57 78.02
N GLY A 76 -106.19 -140.34 76.94
CA GLY A 76 -105.65 -140.04 75.61
C GLY A 76 -106.16 -138.73 75.00
N VAL A 77 -107.46 -138.46 75.13
CA VAL A 77 -108.09 -137.22 74.59
C VAL A 77 -107.60 -135.99 75.36
N LYS A 78 -107.46 -136.12 76.69
CA LYS A 78 -106.94 -135.05 77.56
C LYS A 78 -105.48 -134.72 77.24
N LYS A 79 -104.64 -135.74 77.01
CA LYS A 79 -103.24 -135.57 76.61
C LYS A 79 -103.10 -134.88 75.25
N LEU A 80 -103.94 -135.25 74.26
CA LEU A 80 -103.95 -134.58 72.96
C LEU A 80 -104.38 -133.11 73.09
N ALA A 81 -105.41 -132.81 73.88
CA ALA A 81 -105.84 -131.44 74.13
C ALA A 81 -104.75 -130.60 74.80
N ALA A 82 -104.04 -131.17 75.79
CA ALA A 82 -102.90 -130.51 76.43
C ALA A 82 -101.76 -130.22 75.45
N SER A 83 -101.36 -131.20 74.62
CA SER A 83 -100.31 -130.99 73.62
C SER A 83 -100.68 -129.93 72.58
N LEU A 84 -101.95 -129.88 72.17
CA LEU A 84 -102.45 -128.86 71.24
C LEU A 84 -102.46 -127.46 71.87
N MET A 85 -102.74 -127.35 73.16
CA MET A 85 -102.65 -126.07 73.87
C MET A 85 -101.20 -125.58 74.00
N GLU A 86 -100.26 -126.47 74.30
CA GLU A 86 -98.84 -126.14 74.34
C GLU A 86 -98.33 -125.67 72.97
N GLU A 87 -98.67 -126.39 71.89
CA GLU A 87 -98.31 -126.02 70.51
C GLU A 87 -98.92 -124.65 70.13
N ARG A 88 -100.18 -124.39 70.53
CA ARG A 88 -100.83 -123.09 70.31
C ARG A 88 -100.12 -121.94 71.03
N VAL A 89 -99.63 -122.16 72.25
CA VAL A 89 -98.88 -121.15 73.01
C VAL A 89 -97.53 -120.89 72.34
N ALA A 90 -96.80 -121.94 71.97
CA ALA A 90 -95.52 -121.82 71.26
C ALA A 90 -95.66 -121.05 69.93
N LEU A 91 -96.68 -121.39 69.12
CA LEU A 91 -96.97 -120.68 67.87
C LEU A 91 -97.33 -119.22 68.10
N ARG A 92 -98.03 -118.89 69.20
CA ARG A 92 -98.35 -117.50 69.55
C ARG A 92 -97.08 -116.71 69.87
N ASP A 93 -96.16 -117.29 70.63
CA ASP A 93 -94.89 -116.66 70.97
C ASP A 93 -94.03 -116.44 69.71
N GLU A 94 -93.98 -117.40 68.79
CA GLU A 94 -93.31 -117.24 67.49
C GLU A 94 -93.93 -116.12 66.65
N ILE A 95 -95.26 -116.04 66.59
CA ILE A 95 -95.97 -114.96 65.88
C ILE A 95 -95.60 -113.60 66.47
N ASP A 96 -95.54 -113.48 67.80
CA ASP A 96 -95.20 -112.21 68.45
C ASP A 96 -93.72 -111.84 68.29
N GLN A 97 -92.81 -112.82 68.23
CA GLN A 97 -91.42 -112.59 67.83
C GLN A 97 -91.31 -112.10 66.39
N ILE A 98 -92.02 -112.75 65.45
CA ILE A 98 -92.06 -112.34 64.03
C ILE A 98 -92.60 -110.92 63.89
N LYS A 99 -93.65 -110.55 64.63
CA LYS A 99 -94.17 -109.17 64.64
C LYS A 99 -93.14 -108.16 65.12
N LYS A 100 -92.42 -108.45 66.20
CA LYS A 100 -91.36 -107.57 66.72
C LYS A 100 -90.27 -107.37 65.67
N ILE A 101 -89.77 -108.45 65.08
CA ILE A 101 -88.76 -108.40 64.02
C ILE A 101 -89.26 -107.63 62.80
N SER A 102 -90.53 -107.84 62.40
CA SER A 102 -91.13 -107.13 61.27
C SER A 102 -91.20 -105.62 61.51
N GLU A 103 -91.58 -105.18 62.70
CA GLU A 103 -91.64 -103.76 63.04
C GLU A 103 -90.24 -103.14 63.14
N GLU A 104 -89.27 -103.87 63.69
CA GLU A 104 -87.86 -103.43 63.69
C GLU A 104 -87.29 -103.28 62.27
N LEU A 105 -87.55 -104.24 61.38
CA LEU A 105 -87.13 -104.18 59.98
C LEU A 105 -87.79 -103.03 59.24
N LYS A 106 -89.08 -102.78 59.49
CA LYS A 106 -89.83 -101.66 58.92
C LYS A 106 -89.25 -100.31 59.36
N ASN A 107 -88.87 -100.18 60.64
CA ASN A 107 -88.23 -98.98 61.15
C ASN A 107 -86.83 -98.78 60.56
N LYS A 108 -86.04 -99.86 60.43
CA LYS A 108 -84.73 -99.81 59.75
C LYS A 108 -84.86 -99.43 58.28
N LEU A 109 -85.87 -99.94 57.58
CA LEU A 109 -86.14 -99.59 56.19
C LEU A 109 -86.46 -98.10 56.05
N ARG A 110 -87.38 -97.58 56.86
CA ARG A 110 -87.71 -96.13 56.90
C ARG A 110 -86.50 -95.26 57.16
N ALA A 111 -85.64 -95.64 58.12
CA ALA A 111 -84.42 -94.91 58.41
C ALA A 111 -83.45 -94.90 57.22
N LYS A 112 -83.33 -96.02 56.49
CA LYS A 112 -82.49 -96.11 55.30
C LYS A 112 -83.06 -95.34 54.11
N GLU A 113 -84.37 -95.31 53.94
CA GLU A 113 -85.05 -94.49 52.94
C GLU A 113 -84.78 -93.00 53.18
N GLU A 114 -84.87 -92.54 54.44
CA GLU A 114 -84.58 -91.15 54.79
C GLU A 114 -83.09 -90.81 54.61
N GLU A 115 -82.17 -91.69 55.01
CA GLU A 115 -80.73 -91.51 54.77
C GLU A 115 -80.42 -91.40 53.27
N LEU A 116 -81.07 -92.24 52.44
CA LEU A 116 -80.88 -92.21 51.00
C LEU A 116 -81.44 -90.91 50.38
N LYS A 117 -82.58 -90.43 50.88
CA LYS A 117 -83.18 -89.17 50.44
C LYS A 117 -82.26 -88.00 50.78
N ASN A 118 -81.77 -87.90 52.01
CA ASN A 118 -80.86 -86.84 52.43
C ASN A 118 -79.56 -86.86 51.61
N LYS A 119 -78.98 -88.04 51.36
CA LYS A 119 -77.79 -88.18 50.49
C LYS A 119 -78.02 -87.75 49.05
N LYS A 120 -79.24 -87.91 48.52
CA LYS A 120 -79.59 -87.40 47.18
C LYS A 120 -79.69 -85.89 47.18
N GLU A 121 -80.37 -85.32 48.17
CA GLU A 121 -80.49 -83.86 48.33
C GLU A 121 -79.11 -83.20 48.53
N GLU A 122 -78.23 -83.78 49.34
CA GLU A 122 -76.85 -83.33 49.52
C GLU A 122 -76.07 -83.33 48.21
N ARG A 123 -76.16 -84.41 47.41
CA ARG A 123 -75.50 -84.48 46.09
C ARG A 123 -76.08 -83.48 45.10
N GLU A 124 -77.38 -83.27 45.10
CA GLU A 124 -78.03 -82.29 44.22
C GLU A 124 -77.57 -80.86 44.57
N LEU A 125 -77.47 -80.54 45.87
CA LEU A 125 -76.92 -79.27 46.35
C LEU A 125 -75.45 -79.11 45.96
N GLU A 126 -74.64 -80.17 46.12
CA GLU A 126 -73.22 -80.16 45.76
C GLU A 126 -73.04 -79.94 44.24
N HIS A 127 -73.80 -80.65 43.41
CA HIS A 127 -73.80 -80.45 41.96
C HIS A 127 -74.25 -79.05 41.55
N ALA A 128 -75.29 -78.50 42.22
CA ALA A 128 -75.75 -77.14 41.97
C ALA A 128 -74.68 -76.10 42.35
N ALA A 129 -73.96 -76.30 43.46
CA ALA A 129 -72.87 -75.44 43.88
C ALA A 129 -71.71 -75.47 42.86
N TYR A 130 -71.26 -76.66 42.43
CA TYR A 130 -70.24 -76.78 41.40
C TYR A 130 -70.66 -76.15 40.06
N ALA A 131 -71.92 -76.33 39.65
CA ALA A 131 -72.44 -75.72 38.44
C ALA A 131 -72.46 -74.18 38.54
N ALA A 132 -72.81 -73.62 39.69
CA ALA A 132 -72.79 -72.18 39.93
C ALA A 132 -71.36 -71.62 39.90
N ASP A 133 -70.40 -72.29 40.54
CA ASP A 133 -69.01 -71.85 40.54
C ASP A 133 -68.35 -72.01 39.16
N ALA A 134 -68.68 -73.07 38.42
CA ALA A 134 -68.25 -73.22 37.02
C ALA A 134 -68.75 -72.06 36.15
N LYS A 135 -70.01 -71.63 36.32
CA LYS A 135 -70.55 -70.45 35.61
C LYS A 135 -69.82 -69.16 35.97
N LYS A 136 -69.55 -68.92 37.26
CA LYS A 136 -68.78 -67.74 37.68
C LYS A 136 -67.37 -67.74 37.08
N HIS A 137 -66.71 -68.90 37.05
CA HIS A 137 -65.40 -69.03 36.41
C HIS A 137 -65.47 -68.79 34.90
N GLU A 138 -66.49 -69.31 34.22
CA GLU A 138 -66.70 -69.06 32.79
C GLU A 138 -66.92 -67.57 32.50
N GLU A 139 -67.74 -66.88 33.30
CA GLU A 139 -67.96 -65.43 33.20
C GLU A 139 -66.68 -64.62 33.46
N TYR A 140 -65.91 -65.00 34.49
CA TYR A 140 -64.62 -64.38 34.78
C TYR A 140 -63.66 -64.55 33.60
N VAL A 141 -63.52 -65.77 33.06
CA VAL A 141 -62.67 -66.04 31.89
C VAL A 141 -63.12 -65.23 30.67
N LYS A 142 -64.43 -65.13 30.39
CA LYS A 142 -64.96 -64.29 29.31
C LYS A 142 -64.62 -62.82 29.51
N SER A 143 -64.80 -62.30 30.73
CA SER A 143 -64.48 -60.90 31.04
C SER A 143 -62.98 -60.61 30.87
N MET A 144 -62.12 -61.53 31.31
CA MET A 144 -60.67 -61.40 31.16
C MET A 144 -60.25 -61.48 29.70
N SER A 145 -60.89 -62.35 28.92
CA SER A 145 -60.65 -62.46 27.49
C SER A 145 -60.97 -61.17 26.73
N LEU A 146 -62.06 -60.48 27.09
CA LEU A 146 -62.41 -59.19 26.49
C LEU A 146 -61.37 -58.12 26.83
N VAL A 147 -60.97 -58.03 28.10
CA VAL A 147 -59.92 -57.09 28.53
C VAL A 147 -58.60 -57.36 27.81
N LEU A 148 -58.22 -58.64 27.64
CA LEU A 148 -57.01 -59.00 26.90
C LEU A 148 -57.11 -58.60 25.42
N MET A 149 -58.25 -58.79 24.77
CA MET A 149 -58.47 -58.33 23.39
C MET A 149 -58.32 -56.81 23.26
N ASP A 150 -58.93 -56.02 24.16
CA ASP A 150 -58.81 -54.56 24.16
C ASP A 150 -57.34 -54.13 24.35
N LYS A 151 -56.60 -54.80 25.24
CA LYS A 151 -55.17 -54.53 25.47
C LYS A 151 -54.31 -54.93 24.27
N GLU A 152 -54.67 -56.01 23.57
CA GLU A 152 -54.00 -56.45 22.34
C GLU A 152 -54.18 -55.40 21.23
N GLU A 153 -55.39 -54.83 21.08
CA GLU A 153 -55.65 -53.75 20.14
C GLU A 153 -54.90 -52.46 20.49
N GLU A 154 -54.88 -52.06 21.77
CA GLU A 154 -54.08 -50.91 22.24
C GLU A 154 -52.59 -51.12 21.95
N ARG A 155 -52.06 -52.32 22.22
CA ARG A 155 -50.67 -52.67 21.92
C ARG A 155 -50.37 -52.52 20.43
N HIS A 156 -51.25 -53.04 19.57
CA HIS A 156 -51.09 -52.95 18.12
C HIS A 156 -51.11 -51.50 17.62
N LYS A 157 -52.00 -50.65 18.16
CA LYS A 157 -52.05 -49.20 17.83
C LYS A 157 -50.75 -48.49 18.26
N LEU A 158 -50.25 -48.80 19.45
CA LEU A 158 -48.98 -48.26 19.95
C LEU A 158 -47.79 -48.71 19.09
N GLU A 159 -47.77 -49.97 18.68
CA GLU A 159 -46.72 -50.53 17.82
C GLU A 159 -46.70 -49.85 16.44
N GLN A 160 -47.85 -49.64 15.82
CA GLN A 160 -47.96 -48.87 14.57
C GLN A 160 -47.49 -47.41 14.72
N SER A 161 -47.85 -46.76 15.83
CA SER A 161 -47.40 -45.39 16.11
C SER A 161 -45.88 -45.34 16.32
N LEU A 162 -45.31 -46.33 17.00
CA LEU A 162 -43.89 -46.43 17.24
C LEU A 162 -43.11 -46.63 15.93
N ASP A 163 -43.59 -47.49 15.04
CA ASP A 163 -42.96 -47.73 13.74
C ASP A 163 -43.02 -46.49 12.84
N THR A 164 -44.14 -45.76 12.88
CA THR A 164 -44.27 -44.47 12.18
C THR A 164 -43.27 -43.45 12.71
N ALA A 165 -43.17 -43.31 14.03
CA ALA A 165 -42.21 -42.39 14.67
C ALA A 165 -40.76 -42.76 14.36
N LYS A 166 -40.42 -44.05 14.35
CA LYS A 166 -39.09 -44.54 13.94
C LYS A 166 -38.77 -44.18 12.48
N ALA A 167 -39.73 -44.35 11.57
CA ALA A 167 -39.55 -43.99 10.16
C ALA A 167 -39.32 -42.48 9.98
N GLU A 168 -40.04 -41.64 10.73
CA GLU A 168 -39.84 -40.19 10.74
C GLU A 168 -38.47 -39.79 11.31
N LEU A 169 -38.02 -40.44 12.38
CA LEU A 169 -36.70 -40.23 12.96
C LEU A 169 -35.60 -40.49 11.94
N VAL A 170 -35.66 -41.63 11.22
CA VAL A 170 -34.69 -41.96 10.17
C VAL A 170 -34.66 -40.90 9.07
N LYS A 171 -35.83 -40.39 8.64
CA LYS A 171 -35.90 -39.29 7.67
C LYS A 171 -35.23 -38.02 8.20
N LYS A 172 -35.48 -37.67 9.47
CA LYS A 172 -34.87 -36.49 10.10
C LYS A 172 -33.35 -36.63 10.26
N GLU A 173 -32.86 -37.83 10.56
CA GLU A 173 -31.43 -38.11 10.61
C GLU A 173 -30.76 -37.96 9.23
N GLN A 174 -31.42 -38.42 8.17
CA GLN A 174 -30.95 -38.23 6.79
C GLN A 174 -30.93 -36.75 6.38
N GLU A 175 -32.00 -36.01 6.68
CA GLU A 175 -32.06 -34.55 6.45
C GLU A 175 -30.93 -33.83 7.20
N LEU A 176 -30.68 -34.19 8.46
CA LEU A 176 -29.62 -33.60 9.28
C LEU A 176 -28.22 -33.89 8.69
N GLN A 177 -27.96 -35.11 8.22
CA GLN A 177 -26.70 -35.45 7.56
C GLN A 177 -26.48 -34.62 6.29
N LEU A 178 -27.53 -34.42 5.49
CA LEU A 178 -27.45 -33.66 4.26
C LEU A 178 -27.21 -32.16 4.54
N VAL A 179 -27.86 -31.61 5.56
CA VAL A 179 -27.62 -30.24 6.02
C VAL A 179 -26.19 -30.06 6.53
N LYS A 180 -25.67 -31.02 7.31
CA LYS A 180 -24.27 -31.00 7.77
C LYS A 180 -23.28 -31.02 6.60
N GLY A 181 -23.48 -31.91 5.63
CA GLY A 181 -22.63 -31.95 4.43
C GLY A 181 -22.64 -30.65 3.64
N ASN A 182 -23.81 -30.02 3.50
CA ASN A 182 -23.93 -28.70 2.86
C ASN A 182 -23.22 -27.60 3.65
N LEU A 183 -23.29 -27.63 4.99
CA LEU A 183 -22.61 -26.68 5.86
C LEU A 183 -21.08 -26.82 5.72
N ASP A 184 -20.56 -28.04 5.80
CA ASP A 184 -19.13 -28.34 5.65
C ASP A 184 -18.61 -27.87 4.29
N GLN A 185 -19.42 -28.03 3.23
CA GLN A 185 -19.07 -27.53 1.90
C GLN A 185 -19.05 -25.98 1.88
N LYS A 186 -20.06 -25.35 2.48
CA LYS A 186 -20.15 -23.88 2.57
C LYS A 186 -18.96 -23.30 3.31
N GLU A 187 -18.53 -23.93 4.41
CA GLU A 187 -17.37 -23.52 5.19
C GLU A 187 -16.09 -23.59 4.35
N LYS A 188 -15.88 -24.68 3.60
CA LYS A 188 -14.73 -24.79 2.67
C LYS A 188 -14.77 -23.76 1.55
N GLU A 189 -15.95 -23.47 0.99
CA GLU A 189 -16.10 -22.42 -0.03
C GLU A 189 -15.71 -21.06 0.54
N LEU A 190 -16.12 -20.76 1.78
CA LEU A 190 -15.83 -19.51 2.46
C LEU A 190 -14.34 -19.38 2.80
N GLU A 191 -13.71 -20.43 3.30
CA GLU A 191 -12.27 -20.49 3.57
C GLU A 191 -11.45 -20.27 2.29
N ASN A 192 -11.84 -20.91 1.18
CA ASN A 192 -11.19 -20.69 -0.12
C ASN A 192 -11.37 -19.25 -0.62
N GLU A 193 -12.55 -18.65 -0.42
CA GLU A 193 -12.80 -17.26 -0.79
C GLU A 193 -11.99 -16.28 0.07
N GLU A 194 -11.84 -16.55 1.38
CA GLU A 194 -10.96 -15.80 2.27
C GLU A 194 -9.50 -15.88 1.83
N LEU A 195 -8.98 -17.08 1.57
CA LEU A 195 -7.61 -17.27 1.07
C LEU A 195 -7.37 -16.54 -0.27
N ALA A 196 -8.36 -16.58 -1.18
CA ALA A 196 -8.27 -15.86 -2.45
C ALA A 196 -8.24 -14.34 -2.26
N LYS A 197 -9.05 -13.81 -1.33
CA LYS A 197 -9.06 -12.38 -0.98
C LYS A 197 -7.76 -11.96 -0.30
N GLU A 198 -7.24 -12.77 0.63
CA GLU A 198 -5.96 -12.50 1.30
C GLU A 198 -4.80 -12.47 0.30
N SER A 199 -4.77 -13.43 -0.63
CA SER A 199 -3.79 -13.45 -1.73
C SER A 199 -3.88 -12.18 -2.59
N ALA A 200 -5.09 -11.80 -3.02
CA ALA A 200 -5.29 -10.58 -3.80
C ALA A 200 -4.90 -9.30 -3.04
N ILE A 201 -5.17 -9.24 -1.73
CA ILE A 201 -4.72 -8.13 -0.87
C ILE A 201 -3.20 -8.09 -0.79
N SER A 202 -2.54 -9.24 -0.67
CA SER A 202 -1.07 -9.35 -0.68
C SER A 202 -0.49 -8.82 -1.99
N ASP A 203 -0.99 -9.28 -3.14
CA ASP A 203 -0.55 -8.84 -4.47
C ASP A 203 -0.75 -7.33 -4.68
N LEU A 204 -1.90 -6.80 -4.26
CA LEU A 204 -2.17 -5.36 -4.33
C LEU A 204 -1.24 -4.57 -3.40
N THR A 205 -0.93 -5.10 -2.22
CA THR A 205 0.00 -4.47 -1.28
C THR A 205 1.40 -4.40 -1.88
N GLU A 206 1.88 -5.49 -2.48
CA GLU A 206 3.16 -5.51 -3.19
C GLU A 206 3.17 -4.48 -4.34
N GLN A 207 2.13 -4.44 -5.17
CA GLN A 207 2.03 -3.45 -6.24
C GLN A 207 2.03 -2.01 -5.72
N ILE A 208 1.30 -1.71 -4.65
CA ILE A 208 1.27 -0.39 -4.03
C ILE A 208 2.65 -0.02 -3.49
N THR A 209 3.35 -0.93 -2.81
CA THR A 209 4.69 -0.66 -2.29
C THR A 209 5.70 -0.40 -3.42
N ALA A 210 5.67 -1.18 -4.49
CA ALA A 210 6.49 -0.99 -5.68
C ALA A 210 6.20 0.36 -6.36
N LYS A 211 4.93 0.71 -6.55
CA LYS A 211 4.52 2.00 -7.12
C LYS A 211 4.90 3.17 -6.24
N LYS A 212 4.81 3.02 -4.92
CA LYS A 212 5.24 4.04 -3.97
C LYS A 212 6.74 4.30 -4.08
N ALA A 213 7.55 3.24 -4.16
CA ALA A 213 9.00 3.36 -4.38
C ALA A 213 9.33 4.01 -5.74
N GLU A 214 8.57 3.68 -6.79
CA GLU A 214 8.72 4.31 -8.12
C GLU A 214 8.42 5.82 -8.06
N VAL A 215 7.33 6.23 -7.40
CA VAL A 215 6.99 7.64 -7.18
C VAL A 215 8.08 8.36 -6.37
N GLU A 216 8.60 7.72 -5.33
CA GLU A 216 9.64 8.29 -4.48
C GLU A 216 10.94 8.53 -5.27
N LYS A 217 11.32 7.57 -6.14
CA LYS A 217 12.44 7.71 -7.07
C LYS A 217 12.21 8.83 -8.09
N LEU A 218 11.04 8.86 -8.73
CA LEU A 218 10.68 9.91 -9.69
C LEU A 218 10.70 11.30 -9.03
N THR A 219 10.27 11.39 -7.78
CA THR A 219 10.29 12.64 -7.00
C THR A 219 11.73 13.10 -6.73
N GLN A 220 12.63 12.18 -6.37
CA GLN A 220 14.06 12.48 -6.22
C GLN A 220 14.70 12.91 -7.54
N ASP A 221 14.40 12.22 -8.65
CA ASP A 221 14.89 12.55 -9.98
C ASP A 221 14.40 13.94 -10.42
N LEU A 222 13.13 14.29 -10.15
CA LEU A 222 12.56 15.62 -10.41
C LEU A 222 13.26 16.70 -9.58
N ALA A 223 13.49 16.44 -8.30
CA ALA A 223 14.22 17.37 -7.42
C ALA A 223 15.65 17.59 -7.92
N ALA A 224 16.36 16.52 -8.31
CA ALA A 224 17.70 16.60 -8.87
C ALA A 224 17.74 17.41 -10.17
N LYS A 225 16.82 17.13 -11.11
CA LYS A 225 16.71 17.91 -12.35
C LYS A 225 16.35 19.37 -12.10
N SER A 226 15.49 19.66 -11.13
CA SER A 226 15.13 21.03 -10.79
C SER A 226 16.32 21.81 -10.24
N ALA A 227 17.18 21.18 -9.43
CA ALA A 227 18.42 21.77 -8.95
C ALA A 227 19.41 22.01 -10.10
N GLU A 228 19.55 21.07 -11.03
CA GLU A 228 20.41 21.22 -12.21
C GLU A 228 19.95 22.37 -13.12
N ILE A 229 18.63 22.55 -13.29
CA ILE A 229 18.05 23.70 -14.01
C ILE A 229 18.39 25.01 -13.31
N GLN A 230 18.21 25.09 -11.98
CA GLN A 230 18.56 26.30 -11.22
C GLN A 230 20.05 26.64 -11.33
N GLU A 231 20.93 25.64 -11.32
CA GLU A 231 22.37 25.84 -11.49
C GLU A 231 22.69 26.33 -12.91
N LYS A 232 22.05 25.76 -13.94
CA LYS A 232 22.17 26.23 -15.33
C LYS A 232 21.65 27.65 -15.52
N GLU A 233 20.54 28.02 -14.89
CA GLU A 233 20.00 29.38 -14.91
C GLU A 233 20.96 30.36 -14.21
N ALA A 234 21.47 30.01 -13.03
CA ALA A 234 22.46 30.81 -12.33
C ALA A 234 23.75 30.97 -13.15
N GLU A 235 24.21 29.92 -13.83
CA GLU A 235 25.38 29.97 -14.70
C GLU A 235 25.12 30.82 -15.95
N LYS A 236 23.93 30.73 -16.56
CA LYS A 236 23.52 31.62 -17.65
C LYS A 236 23.52 33.08 -17.20
N ASP A 237 22.98 33.37 -16.03
CA ASP A 237 22.96 34.73 -15.47
C ASP A 237 24.38 35.24 -15.20
N ARG A 238 25.27 34.38 -14.67
CA ARG A 238 26.70 34.71 -14.53
C ARG A 238 27.35 35.01 -15.86
N GLN A 239 27.13 34.17 -16.88
CA GLN A 239 27.67 34.38 -18.23
C GLN A 239 27.14 35.67 -18.84
N GLN A 240 25.86 35.97 -18.66
CA GLN A 240 25.24 37.19 -19.14
C GLN A 240 25.83 38.42 -18.45
N HIS A 241 25.99 38.39 -17.13
CA HIS A 241 26.68 39.46 -16.40
C HIS A 241 28.15 39.60 -16.81
N MET A 242 28.85 38.51 -17.07
CA MET A 242 30.23 38.54 -17.52
C MET A 242 30.34 39.13 -18.93
N TYR A 243 29.40 38.81 -19.82
CA TYR A 243 29.28 39.41 -21.15
C TYR A 243 28.93 40.90 -21.06
N GLU A 244 27.96 41.29 -20.25
CA GLU A 244 27.60 42.70 -20.01
C GLU A 244 28.77 43.51 -19.45
N ALA A 245 29.53 42.94 -18.50
CA ALA A 245 30.73 43.55 -17.94
C ALA A 245 31.83 43.69 -19.00
N PHE A 246 32.05 42.65 -19.80
CA PHE A 246 33.01 42.68 -20.91
C PHE A 246 32.63 43.72 -21.96
N MET A 247 31.36 43.76 -22.36
CA MET A 247 30.83 44.75 -23.31
C MET A 247 30.92 46.18 -22.74
N SER A 248 30.69 46.37 -21.45
CA SER A 248 30.86 47.67 -20.79
C SER A 248 32.33 48.11 -20.80
N GLN A 249 33.28 47.21 -20.49
CA GLN A 249 34.71 47.51 -20.62
C GLN A 249 35.12 47.82 -22.07
N TYR A 250 34.57 47.08 -23.03
CA TYR A 250 34.81 47.33 -24.45
C TYR A 250 34.30 48.72 -24.85
N LYS A 251 33.08 49.07 -24.43
CA LYS A 251 32.49 50.38 -24.66
C LYS A 251 33.35 51.49 -24.03
N GLU A 252 33.80 51.31 -22.80
CA GLU A 252 34.67 52.29 -22.12
C GLU A 252 36.03 52.45 -22.83
N LYS A 253 36.60 51.35 -23.37
CA LYS A 253 37.83 51.42 -24.19
C LYS A 253 37.59 52.17 -25.51
N VAL A 254 36.47 51.93 -26.18
CA VAL A 254 36.09 52.65 -27.40
C VAL A 254 35.90 54.14 -27.09
N GLU A 255 35.21 54.48 -26.01
CA GLU A 255 35.03 55.88 -25.58
C GLU A 255 36.38 56.55 -25.26
N LYS A 256 37.32 55.85 -24.62
CA LYS A 256 38.70 56.36 -24.40
C LYS A 256 39.44 56.58 -25.72
N GLN A 257 39.32 55.65 -26.66
CA GLN A 257 39.91 55.79 -28.00
C GLN A 257 39.27 56.94 -28.79
N GLU A 258 37.94 57.12 -28.73
CA GLU A 258 37.24 58.26 -29.34
C GLU A 258 37.67 59.59 -28.72
N GLN A 259 37.87 59.66 -27.40
CA GLN A 259 38.44 60.83 -26.74
C GLN A 259 39.88 61.10 -27.17
N GLU A 260 40.72 60.08 -27.34
CA GLU A 260 42.06 60.22 -27.93
C GLU A 260 42.02 60.68 -29.38
N LEU A 261 41.10 60.15 -30.18
CA LEU A 261 40.90 60.54 -31.58
C LEU A 261 40.38 62.00 -31.66
N ALA A 262 39.54 62.43 -30.72
CA ALA A 262 39.12 63.82 -30.59
C ALA A 262 40.29 64.75 -30.20
N LYS A 263 41.15 64.32 -29.26
CA LYS A 263 42.40 65.04 -28.92
C LYS A 263 43.35 65.13 -30.11
N LEU A 264 43.51 64.04 -30.88
CA LEU A 264 44.31 64.01 -32.10
C LEU A 264 43.73 64.92 -33.18
N LYS A 265 42.42 64.94 -33.39
CA LYS A 265 41.74 65.89 -34.31
C LYS A 265 41.90 67.35 -33.86
N GLN A 266 41.86 67.62 -32.55
CA GLN A 266 42.16 68.95 -32.02
C GLN A 266 43.62 69.33 -32.29
N LEU A 267 44.56 68.41 -32.06
CA LEU A 267 45.98 68.57 -32.42
C LEU A 267 46.16 68.81 -33.92
N GLU A 268 45.46 68.07 -34.78
CA GLU A 268 45.48 68.27 -36.24
C GLU A 268 44.91 69.63 -36.62
N THR A 269 43.84 70.10 -35.96
CA THR A 269 43.27 71.43 -36.16
C THR A 269 44.26 72.52 -35.74
N ILE A 270 44.93 72.36 -34.58
CA ILE A 270 45.98 73.27 -34.12
C ILE A 270 47.16 73.29 -35.10
N ASN A 271 47.59 72.11 -35.58
CA ASN A 271 48.72 71.99 -36.51
C ASN A 271 48.39 72.58 -37.89
N ASN A 272 47.17 72.37 -38.39
CA ASN A 272 46.67 73.01 -39.60
C ASN A 272 46.58 74.53 -39.46
N ASN A 273 46.19 75.05 -38.29
CA ASN A 273 46.19 76.49 -38.03
C ASN A 273 47.63 77.05 -37.94
N LEU A 274 48.59 76.31 -37.39
CA LEU A 274 50.00 76.69 -37.38
C LEU A 274 50.59 76.66 -38.80
N LEU A 275 50.27 75.65 -39.60
CA LEU A 275 50.64 75.55 -41.01
C LEU A 275 49.97 76.62 -41.88
N GLY A 276 48.72 76.98 -41.57
CA GLY A 276 48.00 78.09 -42.19
C GLY A 276 48.68 79.42 -41.90
N ASN A 277 48.99 79.70 -40.63
CA ASN A 277 49.75 80.89 -40.24
C ASN A 277 51.16 80.91 -40.86
N ALA A 278 51.84 79.76 -40.96
CA ALA A 278 53.13 79.67 -41.63
C ALA A 278 53.01 79.95 -43.14
N LYS A 279 51.96 79.46 -43.80
CA LYS A 279 51.64 79.78 -45.21
C LYS A 279 51.35 81.26 -45.41
N ASP A 280 50.58 81.88 -44.53
CA ASP A 280 50.27 83.32 -44.61
C ASP A 280 51.51 84.19 -44.34
N MET A 281 52.41 83.74 -43.46
CA MET A 281 53.69 84.40 -43.22
C MET A 281 54.65 84.25 -44.41
N ILE A 282 54.67 83.09 -45.07
CA ILE A 282 55.40 82.86 -46.33
C ILE A 282 54.82 83.73 -47.46
N ALA A 283 53.49 83.86 -47.57
CA ALA A 283 52.85 84.70 -48.58
C ALA A 283 53.12 86.20 -48.34
N LYS A 284 53.18 86.66 -47.09
CA LYS A 284 53.61 88.02 -46.75
C LYS A 284 55.08 88.27 -47.07
N LEU A 285 55.97 87.32 -46.75
CA LEU A 285 57.39 87.42 -47.07
C LEU A 285 57.67 87.29 -48.58
N SER A 286 56.85 86.57 -49.35
CA SER A 286 56.97 86.50 -50.81
C SER A 286 56.49 87.79 -51.48
N ALA A 287 55.39 88.39 -51.00
CA ALA A 287 54.90 89.68 -51.48
C ALA A 287 55.90 90.82 -51.17
N GLU A 288 56.56 90.77 -50.00
CA GLU A 288 57.60 91.73 -49.63
C GLU A 288 58.87 91.58 -50.48
N ASN A 289 59.24 90.35 -50.88
CA ASN A 289 60.34 90.10 -51.82
C ASN A 289 60.04 90.50 -53.26
N GLU A 290 58.80 90.34 -53.76
CA GLU A 290 58.40 90.82 -55.08
C GLU A 290 58.32 92.36 -55.15
N GLN A 291 57.93 93.02 -54.04
CA GLN A 291 57.94 94.47 -53.92
C GLN A 291 59.38 95.03 -53.92
N LEU A 292 60.30 94.40 -53.18
CA LEU A 292 61.74 94.75 -53.17
C LEU A 292 62.45 94.48 -54.51
N ALA A 293 62.00 93.48 -55.28
CA ALA A 293 62.51 93.21 -56.63
C ALA A 293 62.00 94.24 -57.66
N SER A 294 60.75 94.73 -57.52
CA SER A 294 60.17 95.78 -58.37
C SER A 294 60.83 97.16 -58.13
N ASP A 295 61.17 97.48 -56.88
CA ASP A 295 61.85 98.73 -56.53
C ASP A 295 63.34 98.73 -56.94
N LYS A 296 64.00 97.56 -56.93
CA LYS A 296 65.37 97.40 -57.46
C LYS A 296 65.43 97.54 -58.98
N ALA A 297 64.46 97.01 -59.72
CA ALA A 297 64.39 97.11 -61.19
C ALA A 297 64.08 98.54 -61.69
N LYS A 298 63.27 99.32 -60.94
CA LYS A 298 62.99 100.74 -61.27
C LYS A 298 64.15 101.69 -60.92
N LEU A 299 65.01 101.30 -59.97
CA LEU A 299 66.25 102.03 -59.63
C LEU A 299 67.43 101.75 -60.58
N GLU A 300 67.52 100.56 -61.18
CA GLU A 300 68.58 100.22 -62.16
C GLU A 300 68.36 100.82 -63.56
N GLU A 301 67.10 101.11 -63.94
CA GLU A 301 66.75 101.81 -65.20
C GLU A 301 67.01 103.34 -65.11
N GLN A 302 66.80 103.96 -63.94
CA GLN A 302 67.17 105.38 -63.70
C GLN A 302 68.68 105.58 -63.49
N ASN A 303 69.42 104.57 -63.03
CA ASN A 303 70.88 104.64 -62.92
C ASN A 303 71.62 104.48 -64.27
N LYS A 304 71.04 103.82 -65.28
CA LYS A 304 71.64 103.74 -66.63
C LYS A 304 71.45 105.00 -67.49
N ILE A 305 70.43 105.83 -67.21
CA ILE A 305 70.23 107.15 -67.84
C ILE A 305 71.02 108.26 -67.07
N SER A 306 71.31 108.04 -65.79
CA SER A 306 72.12 108.92 -64.92
C SER A 306 73.65 108.69 -65.04
N GLU A 307 74.11 107.48 -65.39
CA GLU A 307 75.54 107.20 -65.62
C GLU A 307 76.03 107.53 -67.04
N ALA A 308 75.15 107.57 -68.05
CA ALA A 308 75.47 108.07 -69.39
C ALA A 308 75.62 109.61 -69.44
N SER A 309 74.93 110.34 -68.56
CA SER A 309 75.11 111.81 -68.39
C SER A 309 76.22 112.18 -67.39
N ARG A 310 76.67 111.25 -66.54
CA ARG A 310 77.80 111.45 -65.59
C ARG A 310 79.15 110.91 -66.08
N LYS A 311 79.21 110.09 -67.14
CA LYS A 311 80.48 109.71 -67.83
C LYS A 311 80.91 110.69 -68.94
N GLY A 312 80.02 111.54 -69.46
CA GLY A 312 80.40 112.72 -70.26
C GLY A 312 80.96 113.86 -69.41
N LEU A 313 80.36 114.10 -68.23
CA LEU A 313 80.75 115.20 -67.35
C LEU A 313 82.01 114.90 -66.49
N ARG A 314 82.36 113.63 -66.23
CA ARG A 314 83.65 113.25 -65.60
C ARG A 314 84.82 113.26 -66.58
N ARG A 315 84.57 113.22 -67.89
CA ARG A 315 85.61 113.39 -68.92
C ARG A 315 86.06 114.85 -69.06
N ASP A 316 85.16 115.80 -68.76
CA ASP A 316 85.48 117.23 -68.79
C ASP A 316 85.94 117.77 -67.43
N LEU A 317 85.62 117.11 -66.31
CA LEU A 317 86.01 117.57 -64.97
C LEU A 317 87.32 116.96 -64.44
N ASP A 318 87.76 115.79 -64.92
CA ASP A 318 89.10 115.27 -64.64
C ASP A 318 90.12 115.72 -65.70
N ALA A 319 89.72 116.01 -66.94
CA ALA A 319 90.54 116.78 -67.88
C ALA A 319 90.68 118.25 -67.45
N SER A 320 89.67 118.85 -66.82
CA SER A 320 89.75 120.20 -66.25
C SER A 320 90.40 120.24 -64.87
N ARG A 321 90.47 119.14 -64.11
CA ARG A 321 91.20 119.07 -62.83
C ARG A 321 92.64 118.61 -62.94
N GLU A 322 93.01 117.79 -63.92
CA GLU A 322 94.42 117.56 -64.24
C GLU A 322 94.99 118.76 -65.02
N ALA A 323 94.21 119.43 -65.88
CA ALA A 323 94.60 120.71 -66.47
C ALA A 323 94.58 121.86 -65.46
N LYS A 324 93.73 121.88 -64.43
CA LYS A 324 93.76 122.89 -63.36
C LYS A 324 94.83 122.60 -62.29
N LYS A 325 95.18 121.34 -62.01
CA LYS A 325 96.36 121.02 -61.17
C LYS A 325 97.66 121.21 -61.94
N GLN A 326 97.69 120.95 -63.24
CA GLN A 326 98.82 121.29 -64.10
C GLN A 326 98.91 122.81 -64.25
N VAL A 327 97.81 123.55 -64.42
CA VAL A 327 97.79 125.03 -64.53
C VAL A 327 97.93 125.74 -63.18
N GLU A 328 97.55 125.17 -62.04
CA GLU A 328 97.80 125.76 -60.70
C GLU A 328 99.19 125.43 -60.18
N LYS A 329 99.76 124.29 -60.57
CA LYS A 329 101.18 123.96 -60.32
C LYS A 329 102.09 124.69 -61.32
N ASP A 330 101.64 124.91 -62.55
CA ASP A 330 102.29 125.77 -63.54
C ASP A 330 102.02 127.25 -63.26
N LEU A 331 100.92 127.68 -62.62
CA LEU A 331 100.74 129.07 -62.13
C LEU A 331 101.49 129.30 -60.84
N ALA A 332 101.62 128.33 -59.94
CA ALA A 332 102.47 128.45 -58.77
C ALA A 332 103.96 128.41 -59.15
N ASN A 333 104.34 127.58 -60.13
CA ASN A 333 105.69 127.59 -60.71
C ASN A 333 105.93 128.78 -61.63
N LEU A 334 104.96 129.29 -62.41
CA LEU A 334 105.09 130.53 -63.17
C LEU A 334 105.00 131.76 -62.28
N THR A 335 104.33 131.72 -61.13
CA THR A 335 104.36 132.84 -60.17
C THR A 335 105.67 132.80 -59.39
N ALA A 336 106.17 131.61 -59.04
CA ALA A 336 107.51 131.43 -58.49
C ALA A 336 108.63 131.69 -59.51
N GLU A 337 108.43 131.40 -60.80
CA GLU A 337 109.33 131.75 -61.92
C GLU A 337 109.13 133.19 -62.36
N LEU A 338 107.97 133.83 -62.20
CA LEU A 338 107.78 135.26 -62.45
C LEU A 338 108.35 136.08 -61.30
N ASP A 339 108.30 135.58 -60.07
CA ASP A 339 108.97 136.18 -58.92
C ASP A 339 110.47 135.88 -58.94
N LYS A 340 110.92 134.70 -59.40
CA LYS A 340 112.34 134.43 -59.76
C LYS A 340 112.80 135.21 -60.98
N VAL A 341 111.97 135.47 -62.00
CA VAL A 341 112.32 136.26 -63.19
C VAL A 341 112.21 137.75 -62.89
N LYS A 342 111.40 138.18 -61.92
CA LYS A 342 111.45 139.53 -61.37
C LYS A 342 112.64 139.70 -60.44
N GLU A 343 113.02 138.71 -59.65
CA GLU A 343 114.30 138.67 -58.92
C GLU A 343 115.47 138.58 -59.88
N ASP A 344 115.45 137.76 -60.92
CA ASP A 344 116.51 137.64 -61.93
C ASP A 344 116.53 138.85 -62.87
N LYS A 345 115.41 139.54 -63.08
CA LYS A 345 115.36 140.85 -63.76
C LYS A 345 115.80 141.97 -62.84
N GLN A 346 115.56 141.90 -61.53
CA GLN A 346 116.15 142.81 -60.55
C GLN A 346 117.65 142.53 -60.34
N ILE A 347 118.10 141.27 -60.42
CA ILE A 347 119.50 140.83 -60.39
C ILE A 347 120.15 141.12 -61.74
N SER A 348 119.44 141.07 -62.87
CA SER A 348 119.93 141.45 -64.21
C SER A 348 119.93 142.96 -64.41
N ASP A 349 118.99 143.71 -63.84
CA ASP A 349 119.01 145.18 -63.82
C ASP A 349 119.97 145.72 -62.75
N ALA A 350 120.17 145.02 -61.63
CA ALA A 350 121.23 145.29 -60.66
C ALA A 350 122.60 144.87 -61.18
N SER A 351 122.69 143.79 -61.97
CA SER A 351 123.91 143.39 -62.67
C SER A 351 124.17 144.29 -63.87
N ARG A 352 123.16 144.83 -64.57
CA ARG A 352 123.33 145.86 -65.61
C ARG A 352 123.66 147.23 -65.02
N LYS A 353 123.17 147.56 -63.82
CA LYS A 353 123.61 148.73 -63.04
C LYS A 353 125.00 148.52 -62.45
N GLY A 354 125.36 147.30 -62.04
CA GLY A 354 126.69 146.90 -61.58
C GLY A 354 127.70 146.93 -62.73
N LEU A 355 127.35 146.36 -63.89
CA LEU A 355 128.15 146.41 -65.11
C LEU A 355 128.29 147.84 -65.66
N ARG A 356 127.28 148.71 -65.49
CA ARG A 356 127.41 150.16 -65.79
C ARG A 356 128.30 150.86 -64.77
N ARG A 357 128.22 150.52 -63.49
CA ARG A 357 129.09 151.07 -62.43
C ARG A 357 130.53 150.58 -62.57
N ASP A 358 130.74 149.37 -63.05
CA ASP A 358 132.05 148.77 -63.34
C ASP A 358 132.59 149.27 -64.69
N LEU A 359 131.74 149.52 -65.70
CA LEU A 359 132.13 150.21 -66.93
C LEU A 359 132.45 151.68 -66.70
N ASP A 360 131.72 152.37 -65.83
CA ASP A 360 131.99 153.77 -65.49
C ASP A 360 133.18 153.88 -64.53
N ALA A 361 133.38 152.95 -63.59
CA ALA A 361 134.61 152.85 -62.79
C ALA A 361 135.83 152.42 -63.64
N SER A 362 135.64 151.57 -64.64
CA SER A 362 136.68 151.18 -65.60
C SER A 362 136.97 152.30 -66.61
N ARG A 363 135.98 153.17 -66.92
CA ARG A 363 136.18 154.41 -67.69
C ARG A 363 136.84 155.51 -66.87
N GLU A 364 136.54 155.63 -65.58
CA GLU A 364 137.23 156.54 -64.65
C GLU A 364 138.65 156.06 -64.38
N ALA A 365 138.88 154.75 -64.24
CA ALA A 365 140.21 154.14 -64.15
C ALA A 365 140.98 154.28 -65.47
N LYS A 366 140.34 154.09 -66.63
CA LYS A 366 140.95 154.35 -67.94
C LYS A 366 141.28 155.84 -68.13
N LYS A 367 140.43 156.75 -67.66
CA LYS A 367 140.72 158.20 -67.65
C LYS A 367 141.87 158.57 -66.73
N GLN A 368 141.98 157.96 -65.55
CA GLN A 368 143.13 158.17 -64.65
C GLN A 368 144.41 157.54 -65.19
N VAL A 369 144.31 156.41 -65.89
CA VAL A 369 145.43 155.78 -66.59
C VAL A 369 145.85 156.57 -67.83
N GLU A 370 144.92 157.13 -68.61
CA GLU A 370 145.20 158.05 -69.73
C GLU A 370 145.83 159.36 -69.24
N LYS A 371 145.37 159.91 -68.10
CA LYS A 371 146.02 161.07 -67.45
C LYS A 371 147.42 160.75 -66.94
N ALA A 372 147.62 159.55 -66.36
CA ALA A 372 148.94 159.07 -65.96
C ALA A 372 149.84 158.78 -67.18
N LEU A 373 149.26 158.34 -68.31
CA LEU A 373 149.94 158.18 -69.60
C LEU A 373 150.30 159.52 -70.24
N GLU A 374 149.49 160.56 -70.08
CA GLU A 374 149.78 161.93 -70.54
C GLU A 374 150.83 162.63 -69.66
N GLU A 375 150.82 162.42 -68.34
CA GLU A 375 151.90 162.86 -67.44
C GLU A 375 153.19 162.05 -67.65
N ALA A 376 153.09 160.75 -67.92
CA ALA A 376 154.24 159.92 -68.25
C ALA A 376 154.83 160.28 -69.62
N ASN A 377 154.00 160.52 -70.64
CA ASN A 377 154.45 160.95 -71.96
C ASN A 377 154.95 162.40 -71.97
N SER A 378 154.43 163.28 -71.10
CA SER A 378 155.01 164.63 -70.90
C SER A 378 156.37 164.57 -70.20
N LYS A 379 156.57 163.62 -69.27
CA LYS A 379 157.89 163.32 -68.67
C LYS A 379 158.84 162.61 -69.63
N LEU A 380 158.32 161.78 -70.54
CA LEU A 380 159.11 161.10 -71.58
C LEU A 380 159.52 162.07 -72.69
N ALA A 381 158.66 163.01 -73.07
CA ALA A 381 158.98 164.13 -73.96
C ALA A 381 160.00 165.09 -73.33
N ALA A 382 159.99 165.26 -72.00
CA ALA A 382 161.06 165.98 -71.27
C ALA A 382 162.39 165.19 -71.28
N LEU A 383 162.36 163.85 -71.17
CA LEU A 383 163.53 162.98 -71.29
C LEU A 383 164.08 162.89 -72.72
N GLU A 384 163.24 162.93 -73.76
CA GLU A 384 163.67 163.01 -75.16
C GLU A 384 164.30 164.36 -75.50
N LYS A 385 163.83 165.45 -74.87
CA LYS A 385 164.49 166.76 -74.96
C LYS A 385 165.86 166.75 -74.28
N LEU A 386 165.96 166.12 -73.11
CA LEU A 386 167.22 165.95 -72.40
C LEU A 386 168.21 165.03 -73.15
N ASN A 387 167.73 163.99 -73.84
CA ASN A 387 168.59 163.09 -74.64
C ASN A 387 169.01 163.69 -75.99
N LYS A 388 168.18 164.54 -76.60
CA LYS A 388 168.61 165.37 -77.74
C LYS A 388 169.76 166.29 -77.34
N GLU A 389 169.71 166.85 -76.14
CA GLU A 389 170.80 167.65 -75.57
C GLU A 389 172.03 166.80 -75.19
N LEU A 390 171.87 165.50 -74.89
CA LEU A 390 172.95 164.60 -74.43
C LEU A 390 173.69 163.82 -75.54
N GLU A 391 173.15 163.67 -76.76
CA GLU A 391 173.89 163.08 -77.91
C GLU A 391 174.27 164.12 -78.97
N GLU A 392 173.63 165.29 -79.01
CA GLU A 392 174.29 166.45 -79.62
C GLU A 392 175.63 166.76 -78.92
N SER A 393 175.81 166.35 -77.65
CA SER A 393 177.12 166.32 -76.99
C SER A 393 178.06 165.16 -77.39
N LYS A 394 177.58 164.07 -78.02
CA LYS A 394 178.45 163.01 -78.58
C LYS A 394 178.72 163.15 -80.07
N LYS A 395 177.84 163.83 -80.81
CA LYS A 395 178.21 164.49 -82.08
C LYS A 395 179.37 165.47 -81.90
N LEU A 396 179.54 165.98 -80.67
CA LEU A 396 180.69 166.80 -80.31
C LEU A 396 181.87 165.98 -79.83
N THR A 397 181.69 164.94 -79.02
CA THR A 397 182.81 164.03 -78.72
C THR A 397 182.95 162.98 -79.83
N GLU A 398 183.38 163.38 -81.00
CA GLU A 398 184.80 163.53 -81.20
C GLU A 398 185.33 162.25 -81.86
N LYS A 399 185.58 162.26 -83.18
CA LYS A 399 186.36 163.30 -83.89
C LYS A 399 187.77 163.47 -83.30
N GLU A 400 187.98 163.25 -81.99
CA GLU A 400 189.29 163.11 -81.32
C GLU A 400 189.86 161.70 -81.48
N LYS A 401 189.06 160.70 -81.90
CA LYS A 401 189.65 159.42 -82.39
C LYS A 401 189.86 159.31 -83.89
N ALA A 402 189.79 160.45 -84.60
CA ALA A 402 190.43 160.61 -85.89
C ALA A 402 191.96 160.32 -85.90
N GLU A 403 192.65 160.28 -84.76
CA GLU A 403 194.12 160.46 -84.77
C GLU A 403 194.95 159.25 -84.38
N LEU A 404 194.35 158.22 -83.79
CA LEU A 404 195.09 157.08 -83.30
C LEU A 404 194.69 155.88 -84.14
N GLN A 405 195.46 155.36 -85.07
CA GLN A 405 196.84 155.56 -85.52
C GLN A 405 196.88 154.66 -86.78
N ALA A 406 197.52 155.11 -87.86
CA ALA A 406 198.87 154.70 -88.23
C ALA A 406 199.00 153.20 -88.52
#